data_AF-A0A8H7CUK3-F1
#
_entry.id   AF-A0A8H7CUK3-F1
#
_cell.length_a   1.000
_cell.length_b   1.000
_cell.length_c   1.000
_cell.angle_alpha   90.00
_cell.angle_beta   90.00
_cell.angle_gamma   90.00
#
_symmetry.space_group_name_H-M   'P 1'
#
loop_
_entity.id
_entity.type
_entity.pdbx_description
1 polymer ?
#
loop_
_entity_poly.entity_id
_entity_poly.type
_entity_poly.pdbx_seq_one_letter_code
_entity_poly.pdbx_strand_id
1 'polypeptide(L)'
;MGKAEDYDRDEEYARHSRFWTGSKPFAYWILAIVFAALHHWMNAELDGKAIDAVAIAAVDVPYLHRRIHLSQKEQHWVLGLFAFLWKSCIVRSMACGLMQHAWKSLRTTDLTVRQIDCVISLQHRKPSGFLSFTVFFNCFPTVALSALSIAVPYSAILPAGSLIVDTSVGGVGIYRYNSKWLLGPYAIGLAVTFLTILLGTHALWQHNTSNRSFNFSHIVAATRTVIFDDALRDAKRHHIPHKLMEQCGTLRFGLIDEGKGGFRRGERYKNGIIQR
;
A
#
# COMPACT_ATOMS: atom_id res chain seq x y z
N MET A 1 20.25 -24.44 -31.17
CA MET A 1 20.20 -22.97 -31.31
C MET A 1 18.98 -22.34 -30.63
N GLY A 2 17.75 -22.84 -30.80
CA GLY A 2 16.54 -22.19 -30.22
C GLY A 2 16.44 -22.04 -28.69
N LYS A 3 17.09 -22.89 -27.87
CA LYS A 3 17.02 -22.78 -26.39
C LYS A 3 17.78 -21.59 -25.80
N ALA A 4 18.84 -21.12 -26.47
CA ALA A 4 19.61 -19.96 -25.99
C ALA A 4 18.86 -18.65 -26.27
N GLU A 5 18.19 -18.59 -27.42
CA GLU A 5 17.41 -17.42 -27.86
C GLU A 5 16.13 -17.23 -27.03
N ASP A 6 15.50 -18.31 -26.57
CA ASP A 6 14.39 -18.23 -25.62
C ASP A 6 14.83 -17.72 -24.23
N TYR A 7 16.02 -18.11 -23.77
CA TYR A 7 16.53 -17.69 -22.46
C TYR A 7 16.80 -16.17 -22.41
N ASP A 8 17.44 -15.62 -23.45
CA ASP A 8 17.75 -14.19 -23.51
C ASP A 8 16.48 -13.33 -23.54
N ARG A 9 15.44 -13.77 -24.26
CA ARG A 9 14.14 -13.10 -24.28
C ARG A 9 13.50 -13.07 -22.89
N ASP A 10 13.48 -14.20 -22.19
CA ASP A 10 12.90 -14.29 -20.84
C ASP A 10 13.62 -13.36 -19.84
N GLU A 11 14.94 -13.23 -19.94
CA GLU A 11 15.70 -12.34 -19.06
C GLU A 11 15.42 -10.86 -19.34
N GLU A 12 15.29 -10.48 -20.62
CA GLU A 12 14.94 -9.12 -21.03
C GLU A 12 13.52 -8.76 -20.58
N TYR A 13 12.53 -9.63 -20.80
CA TYR A 13 11.17 -9.45 -20.30
C TYR A 13 11.14 -9.31 -18.76
N ALA A 14 11.92 -10.12 -18.04
CA ALA A 14 12.03 -10.03 -16.58
C ALA A 14 12.67 -8.71 -16.13
N ARG A 15 13.68 -8.21 -16.85
CA ARG A 15 14.33 -6.92 -16.58
C ARG A 15 13.38 -5.74 -16.81
N HIS A 16 12.67 -5.74 -17.93
CA HIS A 16 11.71 -4.69 -18.26
C HIS A 16 10.54 -4.67 -17.26
N SER A 17 10.02 -5.86 -16.91
CA SER A 17 9.01 -6.02 -15.87
C SER A 17 9.46 -5.50 -14.49
N ARG A 18 10.73 -5.72 -14.12
CA ARG A 18 11.32 -5.18 -12.86
C ARG A 18 11.31 -3.66 -12.83
N PHE A 19 11.79 -3.02 -13.89
CA PHE A 19 11.82 -1.57 -13.96
C PHE A 19 10.43 -0.97 -13.78
N TRP A 20 9.44 -1.48 -14.53
CA TRP A 20 8.06 -1.00 -14.50
C TRP A 20 7.31 -1.22 -13.18
N THR A 21 7.79 -2.10 -12.31
CA THR A 21 7.10 -2.39 -11.04
C THR A 21 7.80 -1.82 -9.83
N GLY A 22 9.11 -1.60 -9.91
CA GLY A 22 9.80 -0.71 -9.00
C GLY A 22 9.34 0.74 -9.17
N SER A 23 9.07 1.19 -10.41
CA SER A 23 8.73 2.60 -10.69
C SER A 23 7.29 3.00 -10.35
N LYS A 24 6.32 2.09 -10.45
CA LYS A 24 4.90 2.35 -10.10
C LYS A 24 4.67 3.04 -8.75
N PRO A 25 5.21 2.54 -7.62
CA PRO A 25 5.03 3.22 -6.34
C PRO A 25 5.57 4.65 -6.35
N PHE A 26 6.71 4.90 -7.00
CA PHE A 26 7.26 6.25 -7.14
C PHE A 26 6.36 7.17 -7.97
N ALA A 27 5.79 6.67 -9.07
CA ALA A 27 4.86 7.47 -9.88
C ALA A 27 3.65 7.95 -9.07
N TYR A 28 3.03 7.07 -8.27
CA TYR A 28 1.95 7.46 -7.37
C TYR A 28 2.41 8.43 -6.28
N TRP A 29 3.62 8.25 -5.75
CA TRP A 29 4.16 9.15 -4.73
C TRP A 29 4.45 10.55 -5.27
N ILE A 30 5.02 10.66 -6.47
CA ILE A 30 5.21 11.94 -7.18
C ILE A 30 3.85 12.60 -7.44
N LEU A 31 2.87 11.83 -7.91
CA LEU A 31 1.52 12.33 -8.15
C LEU A 31 0.86 12.85 -6.85
N ALA A 32 1.13 12.21 -5.71
CA ALA A 32 0.71 12.73 -4.41
C ALA A 32 1.35 14.09 -4.12
N ILE A 33 2.65 14.28 -4.36
CA ILE A 33 3.30 15.61 -4.17
C ILE A 33 2.61 16.68 -5.02
N VAL A 34 2.30 16.37 -6.27
CA VAL A 34 1.59 17.29 -7.18
C VAL A 34 0.22 17.66 -6.59
N PHE A 35 -0.58 16.69 -6.15
CA PHE A 35 -1.90 16.99 -5.55
C PHE A 35 -1.81 17.74 -4.22
N ALA A 36 -0.78 17.48 -3.42
CA ALA A 36 -0.52 18.24 -2.20
C ALA A 36 -0.19 19.71 -2.51
N ALA A 37 0.66 19.95 -3.51
CA ALA A 37 1.03 21.29 -3.96
C ALA A 37 -0.16 22.05 -4.55
N LEU A 38 -0.99 21.37 -5.37
CA LEU A 38 -2.22 21.96 -5.91
C LEU A 38 -3.22 22.33 -4.80
N HIS A 39 -3.40 21.47 -3.81
CA HIS A 39 -4.25 21.78 -2.66
C HIS A 39 -3.71 22.97 -1.85
N HIS A 40 -2.39 23.02 -1.61
CA HIS A 40 -1.74 24.14 -0.95
C HIS A 40 -1.93 25.46 -1.70
N TRP A 41 -1.65 25.47 -3.00
CA TRP A 41 -1.82 26.63 -3.86
C TRP A 41 -3.26 27.14 -3.87
N MET A 42 -4.24 26.24 -3.98
CA MET A 42 -5.65 26.61 -3.97
C MET A 42 -6.10 27.21 -2.62
N ASN A 43 -5.60 26.69 -1.49
CA ASN A 43 -5.91 27.27 -0.18
C ASN A 43 -5.26 28.64 0.00
N ALA A 44 -4.03 28.80 -0.50
CA ALA A 44 -3.35 30.10 -0.48
C ALA A 44 -4.06 31.13 -1.37
N GLU A 45 -4.60 30.72 -2.51
CA GLU A 45 -5.42 31.58 -3.37
C GLU A 45 -6.70 32.02 -2.68
N LEU A 46 -7.29 31.21 -1.80
CA LEU A 46 -8.50 31.58 -1.07
C LEU A 46 -8.20 32.45 0.16
N ASP A 47 -6.97 32.43 0.67
CA ASP A 47 -6.61 33.15 1.90
C ASP A 47 -6.87 34.65 1.80
N GLY A 48 -7.58 35.20 2.78
CA GLY A 48 -7.94 36.62 2.83
C GLY A 48 -9.03 37.04 1.84
N LYS A 49 -9.50 36.18 0.93
CA LYS A 49 -10.64 36.50 0.06
C LYS A 49 -11.93 36.49 0.89
N ALA A 50 -12.75 37.52 0.70
CA ALA A 50 -14.08 37.57 1.29
C ALA A 50 -14.98 36.51 0.63
N ILE A 51 -15.83 35.87 1.41
CA ILE A 51 -16.94 35.07 0.88
C ILE A 51 -17.91 36.06 0.24
N ASP A 52 -17.98 36.07 -1.10
CA ASP A 52 -18.67 37.07 -1.94
C ASP A 52 -19.64 37.98 -1.18
N ALA A 53 -19.16 39.20 -0.90
CA ALA A 53 -19.88 40.25 -0.17
C ALA A 53 -21.21 40.65 -0.84
N VAL A 54 -21.40 40.30 -2.12
CA VAL A 54 -22.58 40.65 -2.94
C VAL A 54 -23.88 40.05 -2.40
N ALA A 55 -23.83 38.98 -1.59
CA ALA A 55 -25.04 38.39 -0.99
C ALA A 55 -25.32 38.81 0.47
N ILE A 56 -24.35 39.44 1.15
CA ILE A 56 -24.41 39.67 2.61
C ILE A 56 -24.95 41.07 2.94
N ALA A 57 -24.67 42.08 2.10
CA ALA A 57 -25.11 43.45 2.36
C ALA A 57 -26.61 43.71 2.09
N ALA A 58 -27.33 42.75 1.47
CA ALA A 58 -28.68 42.98 0.96
C ALA A 58 -29.77 42.03 1.50
N VAL A 59 -29.44 41.06 2.38
CA VAL A 59 -30.38 39.97 2.72
C VAL A 59 -30.46 39.74 4.23
N ASP A 60 -31.70 39.73 4.70
CA ASP A 60 -32.12 39.49 6.08
C ASP A 60 -31.43 38.29 6.75
N VAL A 61 -31.06 38.46 8.02
CA VAL A 61 -30.19 37.61 8.85
C VAL A 61 -30.52 36.09 8.85
N PRO A 62 -31.79 35.62 8.69
CA PRO A 62 -32.11 34.20 8.66
C PRO A 62 -31.62 33.43 7.41
N TYR A 63 -31.43 34.13 6.28
CA TYR A 63 -31.06 33.49 5.00
C TYR A 63 -29.56 33.48 4.73
N LEU A 64 -28.82 34.32 5.45
CA LEU A 64 -27.37 34.45 5.35
C LEU A 64 -26.66 33.13 5.69
N HIS A 65 -27.08 32.47 6.77
CA HIS A 65 -26.50 31.20 7.20
C HIS A 65 -26.62 30.12 6.13
N ARG A 66 -27.79 30.00 5.47
CA ARG A 66 -28.03 28.98 4.43
C ARG A 66 -27.19 29.20 3.17
N ARG A 67 -26.97 30.45 2.74
CA ARG A 67 -26.13 30.74 1.57
C ARG A 67 -24.63 30.58 1.82
N ILE A 68 -24.15 30.96 3.02
CA ILE A 68 -22.76 30.69 3.43
C ILE A 68 -22.51 29.17 3.39
N HIS A 69 -23.44 28.35 3.89
CA HIS A 69 -23.34 26.88 3.80
C HIS A 69 -23.31 26.35 2.36
N LEU A 70 -24.05 26.96 1.42
CA LEU A 70 -24.09 26.53 0.02
C LEU A 70 -22.80 26.90 -0.75
N SER A 71 -22.33 28.14 -0.61
CA SER A 71 -21.04 28.58 -1.19
C SER A 71 -19.88 27.78 -0.61
N GLN A 72 -19.92 27.52 0.70
CA GLN A 72 -18.94 26.68 1.37
C GLN A 72 -18.99 25.25 0.83
N LYS A 73 -20.17 24.66 0.64
CA LYS A 73 -20.32 23.32 0.07
C LYS A 73 -19.77 23.21 -1.35
N GLU A 74 -19.96 24.25 -2.18
CA GLU A 74 -19.44 24.30 -3.55
C GLU A 74 -17.91 24.46 -3.63
N GLN A 75 -17.27 25.21 -2.73
CA GLN A 75 -15.80 25.24 -2.70
C GLN A 75 -15.20 24.00 -2.00
N HIS A 76 -15.89 23.46 -1.00
CA HIS A 76 -15.42 22.31 -0.22
C HIS A 76 -15.30 21.03 -1.06
N TRP A 77 -16.07 20.84 -2.14
CA TRP A 77 -15.94 19.62 -2.95
C TRP A 77 -14.66 19.61 -3.79
N VAL A 78 -14.24 20.76 -4.36
CA VAL A 78 -12.99 20.87 -5.13
C VAL A 78 -11.78 20.71 -4.20
N LEU A 79 -11.82 21.37 -3.04
CA LEU A 79 -10.82 21.24 -1.98
C LEU A 79 -10.72 19.77 -1.49
N GLY A 80 -11.87 19.16 -1.24
CA GLY A 80 -11.97 17.75 -0.83
C GLY A 80 -11.45 16.77 -1.88
N LEU A 81 -11.62 17.08 -3.17
CA LEU A 81 -11.14 16.25 -4.28
C LEU A 81 -9.61 16.10 -4.26
N PHE A 82 -8.86 17.20 -4.13
CA PHE A 82 -7.40 17.11 -4.12
C PHE A 82 -6.87 16.36 -2.88
N ALA A 83 -7.48 16.59 -1.71
CA ALA A 83 -7.15 15.82 -0.51
C ALA A 83 -7.43 14.32 -0.68
N PHE A 84 -8.55 13.96 -1.33
CA PHE A 84 -8.91 12.58 -1.65
C PHE A 84 -7.94 11.95 -2.66
N LEU A 85 -7.58 12.68 -3.72
CA LEU A 85 -6.64 12.21 -4.75
C LEU A 85 -5.24 11.99 -4.16
N TRP A 86 -4.76 12.94 -3.36
CA TRP A 86 -3.51 12.81 -2.60
C TRP A 86 -3.50 11.54 -1.75
N LYS A 87 -4.56 11.33 -0.95
CA LYS A 87 -4.72 10.15 -0.10
C LYS A 87 -4.70 8.86 -0.90
N SER A 88 -5.44 8.83 -2.01
CA SER A 88 -5.55 7.65 -2.87
C SER A 88 -4.19 7.28 -3.46
N CYS A 89 -3.41 8.28 -3.89
CA CYS A 89 -2.06 8.09 -4.41
C CYS A 89 -1.11 7.53 -3.35
N ILE A 90 -1.10 8.10 -2.14
CA ILE A 90 -0.28 7.59 -1.03
C ILE A 90 -0.67 6.16 -0.66
N VAL A 91 -1.96 5.88 -0.51
CA VAL A 91 -2.45 4.54 -0.15
C VAL A 91 -2.04 3.52 -1.21
N ARG A 92 -2.16 3.86 -2.49
CA ARG A 92 -1.76 2.97 -3.58
C ARG A 92 -0.25 2.74 -3.61
N SER A 93 0.55 3.79 -3.44
CA SER A 93 2.00 3.70 -3.40
C SER A 93 2.48 2.81 -2.24
N MET A 94 1.96 3.05 -1.05
CA MET A 94 2.28 2.29 0.16
C MET A 94 1.84 0.82 0.03
N ALA A 95 0.67 0.55 -0.56
CA ALA A 95 0.21 -0.82 -0.81
C ALA A 95 1.17 -1.59 -1.74
N CYS A 96 1.76 -0.93 -2.74
CA CYS A 96 2.80 -1.55 -3.58
C CYS A 96 4.07 -1.88 -2.79
N GLY A 97 4.57 -0.97 -1.94
CA GLY A 97 5.75 -1.24 -1.11
C GLY A 97 5.52 -2.38 -0.09
N LEU A 98 4.35 -2.38 0.56
CA LEU A 98 3.93 -3.44 1.49
C LEU A 98 3.85 -4.81 0.79
N MET A 99 3.23 -4.84 -0.40
CA MET A 99 3.18 -6.05 -1.25
C MET A 99 4.59 -6.60 -1.49
N GLN A 100 5.50 -5.74 -1.94
CA GLN A 100 6.87 -6.15 -2.28
C GLN A 100 7.60 -6.74 -1.08
N HIS A 101 7.43 -6.13 0.09
CA HIS A 101 8.03 -6.62 1.33
C HIS A 101 7.39 -7.92 1.84
N ALA A 102 6.06 -8.05 1.75
CA ALA A 102 5.35 -9.27 2.10
C ALA A 102 5.83 -10.46 1.25
N TRP A 103 6.01 -10.26 -0.06
CA TRP A 103 6.58 -11.28 -0.95
C TRP A 103 8.01 -11.67 -0.59
N LYS A 104 8.83 -10.70 -0.18
CA LYS A 104 10.17 -11.00 0.34
C LYS A 104 10.05 -11.89 1.58
N SER A 105 9.24 -11.51 2.57
CA SER A 105 9.03 -12.31 3.78
C SER A 105 8.64 -13.74 3.42
N LEU A 106 7.60 -13.92 2.60
CA LEU A 106 7.14 -15.24 2.14
C LEU A 106 8.24 -16.09 1.50
N ARG A 107 9.22 -15.49 0.82
CA ARG A 107 10.33 -16.23 0.20
C ARG A 107 11.52 -16.48 1.11
N THR A 108 11.74 -15.62 2.10
CA THR A 108 12.94 -15.68 2.94
C THR A 108 12.72 -16.39 4.26
N THR A 109 11.47 -16.44 4.74
CA THR A 109 11.12 -17.02 6.03
C THR A 109 10.26 -18.25 5.85
N ASP A 110 10.51 -19.26 6.67
CA ASP A 110 9.72 -20.48 6.70
C ASP A 110 8.47 -20.18 7.53
N LEU A 111 7.31 -20.12 6.87
CA LEU A 111 6.05 -19.68 7.48
C LEU A 111 5.01 -20.79 7.41
N THR A 112 4.26 -20.99 8.49
CA THR A 112 3.08 -21.86 8.47
C THR A 112 1.94 -21.21 7.68
N VAL A 113 0.97 -21.99 7.21
CA VAL A 113 -0.20 -21.46 6.47
C VAL A 113 -0.91 -20.36 7.27
N ARG A 114 -1.08 -20.56 8.59
CA ARG A 114 -1.66 -19.56 9.49
C ARG A 114 -0.85 -18.26 9.54
N GLN A 115 0.48 -18.34 9.47
CA GLN A 115 1.35 -17.16 9.45
C GLN A 115 1.29 -16.43 8.10
N ILE A 116 1.17 -17.18 7.00
CA ILE A 116 0.94 -16.61 5.66
C ILE A 116 -0.38 -15.85 5.63
N ASP A 117 -1.46 -16.45 6.14
CA ASP A 117 -2.77 -15.80 6.27
C ASP A 117 -2.67 -14.53 7.12
N CYS A 118 -1.89 -14.57 8.20
CA CYS A 118 -1.62 -13.42 9.04
C CYS A 118 -0.90 -12.30 8.27
N VAL A 119 0.17 -12.61 7.54
CA VAL A 119 0.91 -11.64 6.70
C VAL A 119 0.01 -11.03 5.61
N ILE A 120 -0.82 -11.83 4.95
CA ILE A 120 -1.78 -11.35 3.95
C ILE A 120 -2.88 -10.48 4.62
N SER A 121 -3.35 -10.86 5.81
CA SER A 121 -4.37 -10.10 6.53
C SER A 121 -3.89 -8.70 6.95
N LEU A 122 -2.59 -8.56 7.29
CA LEU A 122 -1.95 -7.28 7.62
C LEU A 122 -1.98 -6.30 6.45
N GLN A 123 -1.94 -6.81 5.22
CA GLN A 123 -2.01 -6.00 4.02
C GLN A 123 -3.46 -5.53 3.72
N HIS A 124 -4.45 -6.36 4.06
CA HIS A 124 -5.86 -5.97 4.06
C HIS A 124 -6.27 -5.11 5.26
N ARG A 125 -5.30 -4.61 6.04
CA ARG A 125 -5.51 -3.74 7.20
C ARG A 125 -6.39 -4.36 8.29
N LYS A 126 -6.39 -5.70 8.40
CA LYS A 126 -7.10 -6.38 9.49
C LYS A 126 -6.25 -6.35 10.76
N PRO A 127 -6.74 -5.76 11.87
CA PRO A 127 -5.93 -5.58 13.08
C PRO A 127 -5.60 -6.90 13.80
N SER A 128 -6.32 -7.98 13.52
CA SER A 128 -6.05 -9.30 14.08
C SER A 128 -4.65 -9.83 13.72
N GLY A 129 -4.07 -9.40 12.60
CA GLY A 129 -2.74 -9.82 12.18
C GLY A 129 -1.60 -9.32 13.07
N PHE A 130 -1.77 -8.20 13.78
CA PHE A 130 -0.71 -7.63 14.64
C PHE A 130 -0.44 -8.46 15.89
N LEU A 131 -1.38 -9.32 16.29
CA LEU A 131 -1.31 -10.09 17.53
C LEU A 131 -0.48 -11.38 17.39
N SER A 132 -0.05 -11.74 16.18
CA SER A 132 0.78 -12.92 15.98
C SER A 132 2.24 -12.61 16.32
N PHE A 133 2.67 -12.99 17.53
CA PHE A 133 4.04 -12.78 18.01
C PHE A 133 5.09 -13.32 17.04
N THR A 134 4.87 -14.51 16.47
CA THR A 134 5.83 -15.08 15.50
C THR A 134 5.94 -14.25 14.22
N VAL A 135 4.83 -13.72 13.69
CA VAL A 135 4.86 -12.83 12.52
C VAL A 135 5.46 -11.48 12.89
N PHE A 136 5.23 -10.99 14.11
CA PHE A 136 5.83 -9.77 14.61
C PHE A 136 7.36 -9.81 14.55
N PHE A 137 8.01 -10.88 15.03
CA PHE A 137 9.47 -10.97 14.99
C PHE A 137 10.02 -11.37 13.62
N ASN A 138 9.38 -12.33 12.94
CA ASN A 138 9.90 -12.84 11.66
C ASN A 138 9.65 -11.89 10.49
N CYS A 139 8.61 -11.07 10.57
CA CYS A 139 8.19 -10.15 9.53
C CYS A 139 8.07 -8.71 10.06
N PHE A 140 8.90 -8.35 11.04
CA PHE A 140 8.83 -7.06 11.75
C PHE A 140 8.66 -5.85 10.82
N PRO A 141 9.44 -5.68 9.73
CA PRO A 141 9.27 -4.51 8.87
C PRO A 141 7.90 -4.49 8.18
N THR A 142 7.36 -5.65 7.78
CA THR A 142 6.00 -5.74 7.22
C THR A 142 4.96 -5.29 8.24
N VAL A 143 5.08 -5.78 9.48
CA VAL A 143 4.17 -5.41 10.57
C VAL A 143 4.25 -3.92 10.88
N ALA A 144 5.46 -3.38 11.02
CA ALA A 144 5.69 -1.96 11.31
C ALA A 144 5.11 -1.07 10.20
N LEU A 145 5.35 -1.39 8.93
CA LEU A 145 4.80 -0.65 7.80
C LEU A 145 3.27 -0.76 7.72
N SER A 146 2.71 -1.94 8.01
CA SER A 146 1.25 -2.12 8.09
C SER A 146 0.64 -1.30 9.22
N ALA A 147 1.30 -1.21 10.38
CA ALA A 147 0.83 -0.38 11.49
C ALA A 147 0.86 1.11 11.12
N LEU A 148 1.96 1.57 10.51
CA LEU A 148 2.07 2.94 9.98
C LEU A 148 1.00 3.22 8.91
N SER A 149 0.64 2.22 8.11
CA SER A 149 -0.40 2.35 7.09
C SER A 149 -1.80 2.63 7.64
N ILE A 150 -2.07 2.21 8.88
CA ILE A 150 -3.31 2.50 9.62
C ILE A 150 -3.36 3.96 10.04
N ALA A 151 -2.21 4.64 10.18
CA ALA A 151 -2.15 6.05 10.52
C ALA A 151 -2.44 6.97 9.30
N VAL A 152 -2.28 6.48 8.07
CA VAL A 152 -2.45 7.27 6.84
C VAL A 152 -3.85 7.87 6.65
N PRO A 153 -4.98 7.22 7.01
CA PRO A 153 -6.28 7.87 6.98
C PRO A 153 -6.36 9.15 7.83
N TYR A 154 -5.62 9.26 8.94
CA TYR A 154 -5.63 10.46 9.79
C TYR A 154 -5.00 11.67 9.11
N SER A 155 -4.03 11.47 8.22
CA SER A 155 -3.42 12.56 7.47
C SER A 155 -4.34 13.18 6.42
N ALA A 156 -5.51 12.59 6.16
CA ALA A 156 -6.56 13.18 5.31
C ALA A 156 -7.60 13.98 6.11
N ILE A 157 -7.71 13.75 7.43
CA ILE A 157 -8.67 14.47 8.30
C ILE A 157 -8.13 15.86 8.62
N LEU A 158 -6.85 15.96 8.97
CA LEU A 158 -6.21 17.22 9.39
C LEU A 158 -6.19 18.30 8.29
N PRO A 159 -5.91 18.00 7.00
CA PRO A 159 -6.01 18.94 5.89
C PRO A 159 -7.35 19.65 5.76
N ALA A 160 -8.47 19.00 6.11
CA ALA A 160 -9.80 19.60 6.03
C ALA A 160 -9.96 20.81 6.97
N GLY A 161 -9.15 20.89 8.03
CA GLY A 161 -9.12 22.04 8.95
C GLY A 161 -8.11 23.13 8.57
N SER A 162 -7.42 23.00 7.44
CA SER A 162 -6.38 23.97 7.05
C SER A 162 -6.94 25.27 6.49
N LEU A 163 -8.18 25.26 5.99
CA LEU A 163 -8.91 26.44 5.54
C LEU A 163 -10.14 26.60 6.41
N ILE A 164 -10.22 27.72 7.13
CA ILE A 164 -11.36 28.04 8.01
C ILE A 164 -12.01 29.35 7.55
N VAL A 165 -13.22 29.59 8.03
CA VAL A 165 -13.95 30.85 7.79
C VAL A 165 -13.97 31.63 9.09
N ASP A 166 -13.36 32.80 9.09
CA ASP A 166 -13.38 33.74 10.21
C ASP A 166 -14.30 34.92 9.90
N THR A 167 -15.06 35.38 10.90
CA THR A 167 -15.91 36.56 10.74
C THR A 167 -15.11 37.84 10.98
N SER A 168 -15.12 38.75 10.01
CA SER A 168 -14.45 40.06 10.11
C SER A 168 -15.30 41.11 10.82
N VAL A 169 -14.67 42.24 11.19
CA VAL A 169 -15.35 43.43 11.74
C VAL A 169 -16.28 43.99 10.66
N GLY A 170 -17.57 43.68 10.75
CA GLY A 170 -18.57 43.95 9.71
C GLY A 170 -19.44 42.74 9.33
N GLY A 171 -19.22 41.57 9.92
CA GLY A 171 -20.06 40.38 9.72
C GLY A 171 -19.79 39.61 8.42
N VAL A 172 -18.77 40.02 7.65
CA VAL A 172 -18.36 39.34 6.42
C VAL A 172 -17.41 38.20 6.77
N GLY A 173 -17.71 36.99 6.30
CA GLY A 173 -16.81 35.84 6.41
C GLY A 173 -15.60 36.00 5.49
N ILE A 174 -14.40 35.76 6.04
CA ILE A 174 -13.13 35.79 5.33
C ILE A 174 -12.48 34.41 5.46
N TYR A 175 -11.96 33.89 4.36
CA TYR A 175 -11.17 32.66 4.39
C TYR A 175 -9.83 32.90 5.09
N ARG A 176 -9.48 32.00 5.99
CA ARG A 176 -8.21 31.99 6.71
C ARG A 176 -7.52 30.67 6.47
N TYR A 177 -6.39 30.75 5.78
CA TYR A 177 -5.56 29.60 5.51
C TYR A 177 -4.44 29.48 6.54
N ASN A 178 -4.29 28.28 7.10
CA ASN A 178 -3.15 27.95 7.94
C ASN A 178 -2.35 26.81 7.31
N SER A 179 -1.23 27.20 6.70
CA SER A 179 -0.36 26.28 5.97
C SER A 179 0.26 25.19 6.83
N LYS A 180 0.47 25.43 8.13
CA LYS A 180 1.07 24.45 9.04
C LYS A 180 0.18 23.23 9.23
N TRP A 181 -1.14 23.44 9.32
CA TRP A 181 -2.11 22.34 9.46
C TRP A 181 -2.27 21.51 8.18
N LEU A 182 -1.88 22.05 7.02
CA LEU A 182 -1.86 21.30 5.76
C LEU A 182 -0.53 20.58 5.53
N LEU A 183 0.58 21.33 5.62
CA LEU A 183 1.91 20.85 5.25
C LEU A 183 2.42 19.77 6.20
N GLY A 184 2.16 19.90 7.51
CA GLY A 184 2.63 18.92 8.50
C GLY A 184 2.11 17.50 8.23
N PRO A 185 0.78 17.29 8.17
CA PRO A 185 0.21 15.97 7.85
C PRO A 185 0.64 15.42 6.49
N TYR A 186 0.79 16.30 5.48
CA TYR A 186 1.26 15.90 4.16
C TYR A 186 2.72 15.44 4.17
N ALA A 187 3.60 16.18 4.84
CA ALA A 187 5.00 15.81 4.99
C ALA A 187 5.16 14.46 5.70
N ILE A 188 4.42 14.23 6.79
CA ILE A 188 4.43 12.95 7.52
C ILE A 188 3.96 11.81 6.62
N GLY A 189 2.83 11.99 5.93
CA GLY A 189 2.30 10.99 5.00
C GLY A 189 3.28 10.66 3.88
N LEU A 190 3.89 11.67 3.27
CA LEU A 190 4.88 11.50 2.20
C LEU A 190 6.14 10.78 2.71
N ALA A 191 6.64 11.12 3.89
CA ALA A 191 7.83 10.50 4.48
C ALA A 191 7.61 9.02 4.81
N VAL A 192 6.51 8.68 5.47
CA VAL A 192 6.15 7.28 5.79
C VAL A 192 5.98 6.46 4.50
N THR A 193 5.32 7.03 3.50
CA THR A 193 5.14 6.38 2.20
C THR A 193 6.49 6.16 1.53
N PHE A 194 7.34 7.19 1.47
CA PHE A 194 8.67 7.08 0.86
C PHE A 194 9.51 5.97 1.49
N LEU A 195 9.54 5.88 2.83
CA LEU A 195 10.23 4.79 3.54
C LEU A 195 9.66 3.41 3.16
N THR A 196 8.34 3.32 2.99
CA THR A 196 7.67 2.07 2.57
C THR A 196 8.08 1.67 1.15
N ILE A 197 8.17 2.65 0.23
CA ILE A 197 8.64 2.43 -1.14
C ILE A 197 10.10 1.98 -1.16
N LEU A 198 10.97 2.63 -0.38
CA LEU A 198 12.38 2.25 -0.30
C LEU A 198 12.55 0.81 0.19
N LEU A 199 11.86 0.44 1.26
CA LEU A 199 11.91 -0.92 1.81
C LEU A 199 11.34 -1.95 0.84
N GLY A 200 10.23 -1.65 0.17
CA GLY A 200 9.65 -2.51 -0.86
C GLY A 200 10.56 -2.66 -2.10
N THR A 201 11.12 -1.55 -2.58
CA THR A 201 12.01 -1.55 -3.76
C THR A 201 13.31 -2.28 -3.44
N HIS A 202 13.87 -2.06 -2.26
CA HIS A 202 15.03 -2.81 -1.77
C HIS A 202 14.73 -4.31 -1.67
N ALA A 203 13.54 -4.68 -1.18
CA ALA A 203 13.10 -6.07 -1.14
C ALA A 203 12.97 -6.69 -2.55
N LEU A 204 12.45 -5.94 -3.53
CA LEU A 204 12.42 -6.36 -4.93
C LEU A 204 13.82 -6.58 -5.51
N TRP A 205 14.73 -5.65 -5.24
CA TRP A 205 16.08 -5.68 -5.76
C TRP A 205 16.85 -6.92 -5.27
N GLN A 206 16.70 -7.26 -3.99
CA GLN A 206 17.39 -8.40 -3.38
C GLN A 206 16.90 -9.77 -3.87
N HIS A 207 15.61 -9.92 -4.22
CA HIS A 207 15.00 -11.24 -4.39
C HIS A 207 14.46 -11.54 -5.80
N ASN A 208 14.73 -10.65 -6.76
CA ASN A 208 14.35 -10.79 -8.18
C ASN A 208 12.91 -11.34 -8.34
N THR A 209 11.96 -10.81 -7.58
CA THR A 209 10.58 -11.30 -7.57
C THR A 209 9.84 -10.71 -8.77
N SER A 210 9.79 -11.46 -9.87
CA SER A 210 9.01 -11.14 -11.07
C SER A 210 7.50 -11.26 -10.86
N ASN A 211 7.06 -12.10 -9.92
CA ASN A 211 5.65 -12.37 -9.63
C ASN A 211 5.09 -11.40 -8.57
N ARG A 212 4.18 -10.52 -8.99
CA ARG A 212 3.81 -9.28 -8.26
C ARG A 212 2.32 -9.03 -8.16
N SER A 213 1.52 -10.08 -7.98
CA SER A 213 0.08 -9.95 -7.73
C SER A 213 -0.34 -10.84 -6.56
N PHE A 214 -1.21 -10.35 -5.69
CA PHE A 214 -1.96 -11.17 -4.73
C PHE A 214 -3.12 -11.93 -5.39
N ASN A 215 -3.08 -12.10 -6.71
CA ASN A 215 -3.98 -13.04 -7.36
C ASN A 215 -3.75 -14.39 -6.69
N PHE A 216 -4.82 -14.96 -6.15
CA PHE A 216 -4.77 -16.23 -5.44
C PHE A 216 -4.02 -17.28 -6.25
N SER A 217 -4.22 -17.31 -7.57
CA SER A 217 -3.48 -18.16 -8.51
C SER A 217 -1.97 -17.99 -8.45
N HIS A 218 -1.44 -16.78 -8.28
CA HIS A 218 0.00 -16.53 -8.15
C HIS A 218 0.56 -16.97 -6.81
N ILE A 219 -0.21 -16.80 -5.73
CA ILE A 219 0.16 -17.29 -4.40
C ILE A 219 0.21 -18.81 -4.45
N VAL A 220 -0.87 -19.46 -4.91
CA VAL A 220 -0.97 -20.91 -5.06
C VAL A 220 0.12 -21.46 -5.97
N ALA A 221 0.39 -20.83 -7.11
CA ALA A 221 1.47 -21.26 -8.02
C ALA A 221 2.85 -21.14 -7.37
N ALA A 222 3.06 -20.16 -6.49
CA ALA A 222 4.33 -19.97 -5.79
C ALA A 222 4.47 -20.83 -4.52
N THR A 223 3.35 -21.29 -3.94
CA THR A 223 3.30 -22.18 -2.76
C THR A 223 3.07 -23.64 -3.10
N ARG A 224 2.80 -23.98 -4.36
CA ARG A 224 2.44 -25.35 -4.77
C ARG A 224 3.61 -26.30 -4.52
N THR A 225 3.43 -27.18 -3.54
CA THR A 225 4.28 -28.34 -3.31
C THR A 225 3.47 -29.60 -3.61
N VAL A 226 4.13 -30.70 -3.98
CA VAL A 226 3.46 -31.98 -4.27
C VAL A 226 2.60 -32.42 -3.08
N ILE A 227 3.10 -32.20 -1.86
CA ILE A 227 2.39 -32.47 -0.61
C ILE A 227 1.07 -31.67 -0.52
N PHE A 228 1.09 -30.39 -0.90
CA PHE A 228 -0.11 -29.55 -0.87
C PHE A 228 -1.13 -29.97 -1.94
N ASP A 229 -0.65 -30.42 -3.10
CA ASP A 229 -1.51 -30.93 -4.17
C ASP A 229 -2.17 -32.26 -3.82
N ASP A 230 -1.45 -33.17 -3.17
CA ASP A 230 -2.00 -34.44 -2.68
C ASP A 230 -3.03 -34.18 -1.57
N ALA A 231 -2.72 -33.27 -0.64
CA ALA A 231 -3.67 -32.84 0.40
C ALA A 231 -4.95 -32.21 -0.17
N LEU A 232 -4.83 -31.40 -1.22
CA LEU A 232 -5.97 -30.79 -1.91
C LEU A 232 -6.82 -31.81 -2.69
N ARG A 233 -6.19 -32.84 -3.28
CA ARG A 233 -6.90 -33.94 -3.96
C ARG A 233 -7.77 -34.74 -2.99
N ASP A 234 -7.28 -34.95 -1.77
CA ASP A 234 -8.01 -35.70 -0.75
C ASP A 234 -9.06 -34.86 0.01
N ALA A 235 -8.94 -33.53 -0.04
CA ALA A 235 -9.90 -32.62 0.59
C ALA A 235 -11.25 -32.62 -0.16
N LYS A 236 -12.17 -33.50 0.27
CA LYS A 236 -13.51 -33.66 -0.35
C LYS A 236 -14.44 -32.45 -0.27
N ARG A 237 -14.10 -31.36 0.42
CA ARG A 237 -14.91 -30.14 0.56
C ARG A 237 -13.98 -28.95 0.79
N HIS A 238 -14.51 -27.73 0.65
CA HIS A 238 -13.84 -26.41 0.69
C HIS A 238 -13.20 -26.06 2.05
N HIS A 239 -12.71 -27.05 2.80
CA HIS A 239 -12.18 -26.93 4.14
C HIS A 239 -10.92 -27.80 4.24
N ILE A 240 -9.77 -27.16 4.42
CA ILE A 240 -8.50 -27.84 4.70
C ILE A 240 -8.59 -28.36 6.14
N PRO A 241 -8.44 -29.67 6.40
CA PRO A 241 -8.51 -30.21 7.75
C PRO A 241 -7.45 -29.54 8.65
N HIS A 242 -7.81 -29.16 9.87
CA HIS A 242 -6.88 -28.50 10.80
C HIS A 242 -5.61 -29.34 11.05
N LYS A 243 -5.74 -30.67 11.09
CA LYS A 243 -4.62 -31.60 11.19
C LYS A 243 -3.64 -31.49 10.02
N LEU A 244 -4.12 -31.19 8.82
CA LEU A 244 -3.30 -30.98 7.63
C LEU A 244 -2.55 -29.64 7.70
N MET A 245 -3.14 -28.60 8.30
CA MET A 245 -2.42 -27.35 8.57
C MET A 245 -1.34 -27.49 9.65
N GLU A 246 -1.49 -28.45 10.56
CA GLU A 246 -0.47 -28.79 11.56
C GLU A 246 0.61 -29.75 11.00
N GLN A 247 0.23 -30.66 10.09
CA GLN A 247 1.11 -31.67 9.49
C GLN A 247 1.90 -31.16 8.28
N CYS A 248 1.32 -30.28 7.45
CA CYS A 248 2.08 -29.48 6.51
C CYS A 248 2.90 -28.50 7.33
N GLY A 249 4.15 -28.86 7.61
CA GLY A 249 5.11 -27.99 8.30
C GLY A 249 5.27 -26.64 7.60
N THR A 250 6.17 -25.81 8.13
CA THR A 250 6.48 -24.50 7.56
C THR A 250 6.67 -24.58 6.04
N LEU A 251 5.88 -23.80 5.29
CA LEU A 251 5.97 -23.71 3.84
C LEU A 251 7.15 -22.82 3.46
N ARG A 252 7.91 -23.28 2.48
CA ARG A 252 9.03 -22.52 1.91
C ARG A 252 8.78 -22.29 0.43
N PHE A 253 8.61 -21.02 0.05
CA PHE A 253 8.33 -20.65 -1.33
C PHE A 253 9.53 -20.89 -2.24
N GLY A 254 9.29 -21.48 -3.41
CA GLY A 254 10.31 -21.66 -4.46
C GLY A 254 11.16 -22.92 -4.36
N LEU A 255 10.88 -23.84 -3.44
CA LEU A 255 11.40 -25.21 -3.48
C LEU A 255 10.34 -26.11 -4.11
N ILE A 256 10.56 -26.49 -5.37
CA ILE A 256 9.84 -27.62 -5.95
C ILE A 256 10.41 -28.85 -5.26
N ASP A 257 9.65 -29.41 -4.33
CA ASP A 257 10.00 -30.66 -3.65
C ASP A 257 9.87 -31.78 -4.69
N GLU A 258 10.99 -32.14 -5.32
CA GLU A 258 11.09 -33.38 -6.06
C GLU A 258 11.05 -34.51 -5.03
N GLY A 259 9.94 -35.24 -5.02
CA GLY A 259 9.58 -36.18 -3.97
C GLY A 259 10.74 -36.91 -3.30
N LYS A 260 10.75 -36.82 -1.97
CA LYS A 260 11.54 -37.59 -1.00
C LYS A 260 13.00 -37.16 -0.83
N GLY A 261 13.22 -36.04 -0.15
CA GLY A 261 14.47 -35.79 0.57
C GLY A 261 14.78 -34.30 0.70
N GLY A 262 14.57 -33.74 1.90
CA GLY A 262 14.81 -32.33 2.17
C GLY A 262 16.21 -31.87 1.75
N PHE A 263 16.26 -30.76 1.01
CA PHE A 263 17.49 -30.08 0.61
C PHE A 263 18.34 -29.70 1.82
N ARG A 264 19.61 -30.11 1.83
CA ARG A 264 20.62 -29.58 2.74
C ARG A 264 21.06 -28.19 2.28
N ARG A 265 21.26 -27.28 3.24
CA ARG A 265 21.70 -25.90 3.03
C ARG A 265 23.06 -25.88 2.32
N GLY A 266 23.11 -25.52 1.04
CA GLY A 266 24.38 -25.36 0.29
C GLY A 266 24.35 -25.75 -1.19
N GLU A 267 23.34 -26.49 -1.65
CA GLU A 267 23.30 -26.95 -3.05
C GLU A 267 22.75 -25.87 -4.00
N ARG A 268 23.51 -25.54 -5.06
CA ARG A 268 23.08 -24.62 -6.12
C ARG A 268 22.45 -25.39 -7.26
N TYR A 269 21.25 -24.96 -7.66
CA TYR A 269 20.59 -25.41 -8.88
C TYR A 269 21.25 -24.78 -10.12
N LYS A 270 21.85 -25.60 -10.98
CA LYS A 270 22.33 -25.16 -12.31
C LYS A 270 21.81 -26.13 -13.36
N ASN A 271 21.02 -25.64 -14.32
CA ASN A 271 20.51 -26.41 -15.47
C ASN A 271 19.69 -27.66 -15.12
N GLY A 272 18.88 -27.62 -14.06
CA GLY A 272 18.01 -28.75 -13.70
C GLY A 272 18.74 -30.00 -13.22
N ILE A 273 20.02 -29.88 -12.84
CA ILE A 273 20.82 -30.97 -12.27
C ILE A 273 21.51 -30.44 -11.00
N ILE A 274 21.44 -31.21 -9.91
CA ILE A 274 22.16 -30.91 -8.68
C ILE A 274 23.65 -31.16 -8.95
N GLN A 275 24.45 -30.09 -8.94
CA GLN A 275 25.90 -30.22 -8.91
C GLN A 275 26.32 -30.43 -7.45
N ARG A 276 26.89 -31.60 -7.17
CA ARG A 276 27.60 -31.90 -5.91
C ARG A 276 28.97 -31.25 -5.91
#